data_AF-A0AAU2I2I0-F1
#
_entry.id   AF-A0AAU2I2I0-F1
#
_cell.length_a   1.000
_cell.length_b   1.000
_cell.length_c   1.000
_cell.angle_alpha   90.00
_cell.angle_beta   90.00
_cell.angle_gamma   90.00
#
_symmetry.space_group_name_H-M   'P 1'
#
loop_
_entity.id
_entity.type
_entity.pdbx_description
1 polymer ?
#
loop_
_entity_poly.entity_id
_entity_poly.type
_entity_poly.pdbx_seq_one_letter_code
_entity_poly.pdbx_strand_id
1 'polypeptide(L)'
;MTTLNLDSFRDQHGDPTRWSTAEIDSYLVIGEIAPPAPPLHSYSEMQAIAADWARTADVQQSVADRLRGQGHEAAAGIWTRGAQGAREYAAAARYGYPHYETVLNGW
;
A
#
# COMPACT_ATOMS: atom_id res chain seq x y z
N MET A 1 30.43 -7.21 17.98
CA MET A 1 29.65 -6.38 17.04
C MET A 1 28.51 -5.79 17.85
N THR A 2 28.72 -4.59 18.38
CA THR A 2 27.82 -3.96 19.34
C THR A 2 26.76 -3.23 18.52
N THR A 3 25.51 -3.71 18.56
CA THR A 3 24.40 -3.03 17.90
C THR A 3 24.25 -1.64 18.50
N LEU A 4 24.62 -0.60 17.76
CA LEU A 4 24.38 0.80 18.17
C LEU A 4 22.87 1.01 18.24
N ASN A 5 22.36 1.53 19.37
CA ASN A 5 20.98 1.98 19.41
C ASN A 5 20.81 3.23 18.53
N LEU A 6 19.59 3.48 18.04
CA LEU A 6 19.30 4.55 17.06
C LEU A 6 19.78 5.93 17.54
N ASP A 7 19.72 6.19 18.84
CA ASP A 7 20.14 7.46 19.43
C ASP A 7 21.68 7.62 19.41
N SER A 8 22.44 6.56 19.71
CA SER A 8 23.91 6.59 19.62
C SER A 8 24.40 6.73 18.18
N PHE A 9 23.65 6.18 17.22
CA PHE A 9 23.93 6.33 15.79
C PHE A 9 23.67 7.76 15.31
N ARG A 10 22.56 8.37 15.77
CA ARG A 10 22.24 9.79 15.50
C ARG A 10 23.27 10.76 16.06
N ASP A 11 23.81 10.50 17.24
CA ASP A 11 24.85 11.34 17.84
C ASP A 11 26.17 11.28 17.07
N GLN A 12 26.51 10.13 16.48
CA GLN A 12 27.75 9.95 15.72
C GLN A 12 27.65 10.45 14.27
N HIS A 13 26.48 10.33 13.65
CA HIS A 13 26.29 10.57 12.21
C HIS A 13 25.37 11.74 11.88
N GLY A 14 24.81 12.40 12.89
CA GLY A 14 23.84 13.47 12.75
C GLY A 14 22.43 12.96 12.46
N ASP A 15 21.50 13.89 12.28
CA ASP A 15 20.08 13.60 12.04
C ASP A 15 19.88 12.94 10.65
N PRO A 16 19.36 11.70 10.58
CA PRO A 16 19.10 10.98 9.34
C PRO A 16 18.19 11.71 8.37
N THR A 17 17.34 12.62 8.88
CA THR A 17 16.44 13.42 8.04
C THR A 17 17.17 14.50 7.22
N ARG A 18 18.45 14.72 7.48
CA ARG A 18 19.30 15.70 6.78
C ARG A 18 20.30 15.05 5.82
N TRP A 19 20.36 13.72 5.76
CA TRP A 19 21.29 13.02 4.90
C TRP A 19 20.85 13.08 3.44
N SER A 20 21.82 13.27 2.57
CA SER A 20 21.68 13.04 1.14
C SER A 20 21.55 11.55 0.84
N THR A 21 20.98 11.21 -0.32
CA THR A 21 20.86 9.82 -0.79
C THR A 21 22.21 9.09 -0.82
N ALA A 22 23.30 9.79 -1.18
CA ALA A 22 24.64 9.22 -1.22
C ALA A 22 25.20 8.86 0.16
N GLU A 23 24.86 9.64 1.21
CA GLU A 23 25.24 9.33 2.59
C GLU A 23 24.48 8.10 3.10
N ILE A 24 23.18 8.01 2.81
CA ILE A 24 22.37 6.83 3.15
C ILE A 24 22.93 5.57 2.47
N ASP A 25 23.25 5.64 1.18
CA ASP A 25 23.84 4.52 0.44
C ASP A 25 25.20 4.09 1.03
N SER A 26 26.03 5.05 1.44
CA SER A 26 27.30 4.76 2.11
C SER A 26 27.09 4.01 3.43
N TYR A 27 26.14 4.44 4.27
CA TYR A 27 25.83 3.80 5.55
C TYR A 27 25.22 2.40 5.39
N LEU A 28 24.47 2.17 4.32
CA LEU A 28 23.96 0.84 3.94
C LEU A 28 25.10 -0.08 3.50
N VAL A 29 26.07 0.42 2.71
CA VAL A 29 27.21 -0.36 2.21
C VAL A 29 28.17 -0.80 3.33
N ILE A 30 28.43 0.07 4.31
CA ILE A 30 29.30 -0.24 5.46
C ILE A 30 28.58 -1.03 6.57
N GLY A 31 27.28 -1.29 6.42
CA GLY A 31 26.49 -2.12 7.34
C GLY A 31 26.14 -1.45 8.65
N GLU A 32 26.24 -0.11 8.72
CA GLU A 32 25.88 0.67 9.91
C GLU A 32 24.37 0.92 10.03
N ILE A 33 23.65 0.83 8.91
CA ILE A 33 22.20 0.84 8.85
C ILE A 33 21.73 -0.48 8.23
N ALA A 34 20.83 -1.18 8.90
CA ALA A 34 20.15 -2.31 8.30
C ALA A 34 19.20 -1.79 7.20
N PRO A 35 19.21 -2.37 5.98
CA PRO A 35 18.24 -2.00 4.96
C PRO A 35 16.82 -2.21 5.51
N PRO A 36 15.86 -1.35 5.10
CA PRO A 36 14.47 -1.58 5.48
C PRO A 36 14.05 -2.98 5.05
N ALA A 37 13.25 -3.62 5.90
CA ALA A 37 12.70 -4.93 5.56
C ALA A 37 11.97 -4.83 4.21
N PRO A 38 12.13 -5.81 3.33
CA PRO A 38 11.41 -5.81 2.07
C PRO A 38 9.90 -5.77 2.34
N PRO A 39 9.10 -5.11 1.49
CA PRO A 39 7.65 -5.10 1.63
C PRO A 39 7.09 -6.53 1.60
N LEU A 40 5.95 -6.76 2.25
CA LEU A 40 5.30 -8.07 2.29
C LEU A 40 4.93 -8.60 0.89
N HIS A 41 4.61 -7.68 -0.03
CA HIS A 41 4.30 -7.99 -1.42
C HIS A 41 5.23 -7.26 -2.37
N SER A 42 5.73 -7.99 -3.35
CA SER A 42 6.44 -7.45 -4.51
C SER A 42 5.54 -6.56 -5.35
N TYR A 43 6.14 -5.70 -6.17
CA TYR A 43 5.39 -4.87 -7.10
C TYR A 43 4.50 -5.69 -8.05
N SER A 44 5.00 -6.83 -8.57
CA SER A 44 4.22 -7.70 -9.46
C SER A 44 3.01 -8.33 -8.75
N GLU A 45 3.16 -8.75 -7.49
CA GLU A 45 2.04 -9.25 -6.70
C GLU A 45 1.02 -8.14 -6.44
N MET A 46 1.48 -6.91 -6.19
CA MET A 46 0.60 -5.77 -6.03
C MET A 46 -0.17 -5.42 -7.31
N GLN A 47 0.43 -5.60 -8.50
CA GLN A 47 -0.31 -5.45 -9.76
C GLN A 47 -1.36 -6.55 -9.95
N ALA A 48 -1.06 -7.79 -9.52
CA ALA A 48 -2.04 -8.87 -9.54
C ALA A 48 -3.22 -8.58 -8.60
N ILE A 49 -2.93 -8.12 -7.37
CA ILE A 49 -3.94 -7.69 -6.39
C ILE A 49 -4.79 -6.54 -6.95
N ALA A 50 -4.17 -5.56 -7.61
CA ALA A 50 -4.88 -4.46 -8.25
C ALA A 50 -5.85 -4.95 -9.34
N ALA A 51 -5.45 -5.94 -10.14
CA ALA A 51 -6.29 -6.53 -11.16
C ALA A 51 -7.48 -7.31 -10.55
N ASP A 52 -7.26 -8.01 -9.43
CA ASP A 52 -8.31 -8.73 -8.71
C ASP A 52 -9.36 -7.79 -8.13
N TRP A 53 -8.93 -6.67 -7.56
CA TRP A 53 -9.84 -5.63 -7.09
C TRP A 53 -10.61 -4.96 -8.23
N ALA A 54 -9.96 -4.70 -9.37
CA ALA A 54 -10.64 -4.17 -10.55
C ALA A 54 -11.75 -5.13 -11.04
N ARG A 55 -11.45 -6.43 -11.15
CA ARG A 55 -12.46 -7.45 -11.50
C ARG A 55 -13.60 -7.49 -10.48
N THR A 56 -13.28 -7.38 -9.20
CA THR A 56 -14.27 -7.33 -8.12
C THR A 56 -15.18 -6.12 -8.27
N ALA A 57 -14.62 -4.95 -8.58
CA ALA A 57 -15.41 -3.74 -8.82
C ALA A 57 -16.40 -3.92 -9.98
N ASP A 58 -15.95 -4.52 -11.09
CA ASP A 58 -16.80 -4.76 -12.26
C ASP A 58 -17.96 -5.71 -11.94
N VAL A 59 -17.68 -6.81 -11.21
CA VAL A 59 -18.71 -7.75 -10.76
C VAL A 59 -19.72 -7.06 -9.86
N GLN A 60 -19.26 -6.28 -8.88
CA GLN A 60 -20.15 -5.59 -7.95
C GLN A 60 -21.01 -4.53 -8.64
N GLN A 61 -20.44 -3.79 -9.59
CA GLN A 61 -21.19 -2.84 -10.42
C GLN A 61 -22.25 -3.56 -11.26
N SER A 62 -21.90 -4.68 -11.91
CA SER A 62 -22.85 -5.49 -12.67
C SER A 62 -24.02 -5.98 -11.80
N VAL A 63 -23.77 -6.35 -10.54
CA VAL A 63 -24.83 -6.75 -9.61
C VAL A 63 -25.70 -5.54 -9.24
N ALA A 64 -25.08 -4.38 -8.97
CA ALA A 64 -25.81 -3.14 -8.68
C ALA A 64 -26.75 -2.76 -9.82
N ASP A 65 -26.27 -2.81 -11.07
CA ASP A 65 -27.04 -2.43 -12.24
C ASP A 65 -28.21 -3.38 -12.49
N ARG A 66 -28.01 -4.69 -12.27
CA ARG A 66 -29.09 -5.69 -12.32
C ARG A 66 -30.16 -5.41 -11.27
N LEU A 67 -29.76 -5.12 -10.03
CA LEU A 67 -30.70 -4.83 -8.94
C LEU A 67 -31.48 -3.54 -9.20
N ARG A 68 -30.83 -2.52 -9.78
CA ARG A 68 -31.49 -1.28 -10.20
C ARG A 68 -32.53 -1.54 -11.28
N GLY A 69 -32.19 -2.35 -12.28
CA GLY A 69 -33.14 -2.77 -13.32
C GLY A 69 -34.36 -3.55 -12.79
N GLN A 70 -34.24 -4.16 -11.59
CA GLN A 70 -35.32 -4.85 -10.90
C GLN A 70 -36.09 -3.94 -9.90
N GLY A 71 -35.72 -2.67 -9.76
CA GLY A 71 -36.33 -1.72 -8.83
C GLY A 71 -35.83 -1.84 -7.37
N HIS A 72 -34.75 -2.59 -7.12
CA HIS A 72 -34.18 -2.78 -5.78
C HIS A 72 -33.12 -1.71 -5.44
N GLU A 73 -33.51 -0.43 -5.41
CA GLU A 73 -32.59 0.70 -5.27
C GLU A 73 -31.68 0.65 -4.04
N ALA A 74 -32.22 0.28 -2.87
CA ALA A 74 -31.44 0.20 -1.64
C ALA A 74 -30.34 -0.87 -1.74
N ALA A 75 -30.67 -2.05 -2.30
CA ALA A 75 -29.71 -3.12 -2.51
C ALA A 75 -28.67 -2.72 -3.57
N ALA A 76 -29.10 -2.14 -4.69
CA ALA A 76 -28.21 -1.61 -5.72
C ALA A 76 -27.21 -0.57 -5.15
N GLY A 77 -27.66 0.27 -4.22
CA GLY A 77 -26.80 1.25 -3.53
C GLY A 77 -25.69 0.60 -2.69
N ILE A 78 -25.97 -0.52 -2.02
CA ILE A 78 -24.94 -1.27 -1.26
C ILE A 78 -23.86 -1.79 -2.21
N TRP A 79 -24.27 -2.44 -3.31
CA TRP A 79 -23.33 -2.98 -4.29
C TRP A 79 -22.54 -1.89 -5.02
N THR A 80 -23.16 -0.73 -5.28
CA THR A 80 -22.46 0.43 -5.88
C THR A 80 -21.35 0.94 -4.95
N ARG A 81 -21.61 1.04 -3.64
CA ARG A 81 -20.58 1.44 -2.66
C ARG A 81 -19.45 0.41 -2.56
N GLY A 82 -19.79 -0.87 -2.59
CA GLY A 82 -18.78 -1.93 -2.65
C GLY A 82 -17.89 -1.79 -3.89
N ALA A 83 -18.49 -1.57 -5.06
CA ALA A 83 -17.75 -1.41 -6.30
C ALA A 83 -16.79 -0.21 -6.23
N GLN A 84 -17.22 0.88 -5.59
CA GLN A 84 -16.37 2.04 -5.34
C GLN A 84 -15.19 1.72 -4.42
N GLY A 85 -15.42 1.04 -3.28
CA GLY A 85 -14.34 0.62 -2.39
C GLY A 85 -13.34 -0.33 -3.08
N ALA A 86 -13.82 -1.25 -3.92
CA ALA A 86 -12.96 -2.11 -4.72
C ALA A 86 -12.09 -1.31 -5.71
N ARG A 87 -12.62 -0.23 -6.32
CA ARG A 87 -11.81 0.66 -7.18
C ARG A 87 -10.72 1.39 -6.38
N GLU A 88 -11.04 1.83 -5.16
CA GLU A 88 -10.08 2.47 -4.26
C GLU A 88 -8.95 1.51 -3.88
N TYR A 89 -9.27 0.26 -3.54
CA TYR A 89 -8.26 -0.77 -3.28
C TYR A 89 -7.43 -1.11 -4.52
N ALA A 90 -8.04 -1.17 -5.71
CA ALA A 90 -7.31 -1.37 -6.95
C ALA A 90 -6.33 -0.22 -7.23
N ALA A 91 -6.76 1.03 -7.00
CA ALA A 91 -5.90 2.20 -7.15
C ALA A 91 -4.75 2.18 -6.13
N ALA A 92 -5.05 1.88 -4.87
CA ALA A 92 -4.05 1.82 -3.81
C ALA A 92 -3.00 0.73 -4.07
N ALA A 93 -3.44 -0.45 -4.52
CA ALA A 93 -2.54 -1.55 -4.86
C ALA A 93 -1.56 -1.21 -5.98
N ARG A 94 -1.94 -0.37 -6.95
CA ARG A 94 -1.04 0.06 -8.04
C ARG A 94 0.17 0.87 -7.54
N TYR A 95 0.04 1.56 -6.41
CA TYR A 95 1.14 2.31 -5.78
C TYR A 95 2.06 1.42 -4.93
N GLY A 96 1.76 0.13 -4.81
CA GLY A 96 2.57 -0.83 -4.04
C GLY A 96 2.09 -1.03 -2.60
N TYR A 97 2.74 -1.98 -1.92
CA TYR A 97 2.26 -2.51 -0.64
C TYR A 97 2.13 -1.47 0.48
N PRO A 98 3.10 -0.56 0.72
CA PRO A 98 2.98 0.40 1.83
C PRO A 98 1.75 1.31 1.71
N HIS A 99 1.45 1.76 0.49
CA HIS A 99 0.29 2.61 0.26
C HIS A 99 -1.01 1.80 0.37
N TYR A 100 -1.04 0.59 -0.18
CA TYR A 100 -2.17 -0.33 -0.06
C TYR A 100 -2.49 -0.70 1.39
N GLU A 101 -1.47 -0.99 2.20
CA GLU A 101 -1.60 -1.29 3.63
C GLU A 101 -2.17 -0.12 4.43
N THR A 102 -1.76 1.11 4.10
CA THR A 102 -2.29 2.34 4.72
C THR A 102 -3.80 2.45 4.49
N VAL A 103 -4.24 2.24 3.24
CA VAL A 103 -5.66 2.29 2.86
C VAL A 103 -6.46 1.15 3.50
N LEU A 104 -5.92 -0.07 3.58
CA LEU A 104 -6.58 -1.19 4.25
C LEU A 104 -6.81 -0.95 5.74
N ASN A 105 -5.87 -0.29 6.41
CA ASN A 105 -5.96 -0.01 7.84
C ASN A 105 -6.74 1.28 8.16
N GLY A 106 -7.20 2.01 7.14
CA GLY A 106 -8.01 3.23 7.29
C GLY A 106 -7.24 4.47 7.72
N TRP A 107 -5.96 4.57 7.35
CA TRP A 107 -5.07 5.70 7.66
C TRP A 107 -4.99 6.72 6.52
#